data_AF-K4QSV0-F1
#
_entry.id   AF-K4QSV0-F1
#
_cell.length_a   1.000
_cell.length_b   1.000
_cell.length_c   1.000
_cell.angle_alpha   90.00
_cell.angle_beta   90.00
_cell.angle_gamma   90.00
#
_symmetry.space_group_name_H-M   'P 1'
#
loop_
_entity.id
_entity.type
_entity.pdbx_description
1 polymer ?
#
loop_
_entity_poly.entity_id
_entity_poly.type
_entity_poly.pdbx_seq_one_letter_code
_entity_poly.pdbx_strand_id
1 'polypeptide(L)'
;MPRGLTEGDAAGAVPVAGEDLPATPSRCGFEQLSALADAVLYEGYLLYPYRRSSAKNRVRWQFGVLFPRDWVEASGPVVPGVSGSADSWYQQTECLLRVRRPGAVVRVKVRYLQMQHKQVEEAAPDGGHRAVASLRTDSGAAYLTFDEAVPREAEVAVRLADLLQGEHTVPVGSEAGTDIEPLPERVGRVVRRREEVRAHTTLVVERLHDDVCRIRVRTANTGPAPDPRLPRDEALRGALIATHTLLDGDGVDFVSLIDPPAPLLEHARACRNAFTFPVLGGQAPAAGTDADGTGHLLLSAPIILPDHPQVAPESPGDLHDAAEIDEILTLRTMLLTDEEKREARATDPRAAAILDRVDTMPPEVFARLHGAVRSLKPAGPAADRPTWWQEGADSGLSPTTDTVLVDGVSVGAGSRVRLRPRGRGADAQDMFLVGRTAQVAAVLHDVDGSMHLAVTLDDDPAAELHTWYGRFHYFRPDELEPLTSADAAAPGAPRTDSPTPDSGGR
;
A
#
# COMPACT_ATOMS: atom_id res chain seq x y z
N MET A 1 20.09 27.62 -27.43
CA MET A 1 19.08 26.81 -28.13
C MET A 1 19.75 25.64 -28.81
N PRO A 2 19.74 24.46 -28.19
CA PRO A 2 19.58 23.23 -28.97
C PRO A 2 18.50 22.31 -28.39
N ARG A 3 17.78 21.76 -29.38
CA ARG A 3 16.75 20.72 -29.44
C ARG A 3 16.70 19.68 -28.31
N GLY A 4 15.49 19.48 -27.82
CA GLY A 4 15.10 18.47 -26.83
C GLY A 4 15.25 17.04 -27.33
N LEU A 5 15.54 16.16 -26.37
CA LEU A 5 15.57 14.72 -26.48
C LEU A 5 14.17 14.19 -26.14
N THR A 6 13.57 13.55 -27.13
CA THR A 6 12.32 12.79 -27.08
C THR A 6 12.45 11.55 -26.19
N GLU A 7 11.38 11.27 -25.45
CA GLU A 7 11.14 10.08 -24.64
C GLU A 7 11.49 8.79 -25.39
N GLY A 8 12.24 7.92 -24.71
CA GLY A 8 12.62 6.60 -25.19
C GLY A 8 11.53 5.57 -24.89
N ASP A 9 11.10 4.91 -25.95
CA ASP A 9 10.17 3.78 -26.06
C ASP A 9 10.12 2.84 -24.85
N ALA A 10 8.89 2.64 -24.35
CA ALA A 10 8.52 1.54 -23.49
C ALA A 10 8.61 0.21 -24.27
N ALA A 11 9.48 -0.69 -23.83
CA ALA A 11 9.58 -2.03 -24.40
C ALA A 11 8.26 -2.78 -24.20
N GLY A 12 7.70 -3.25 -25.32
CA GLY A 12 6.32 -3.71 -25.47
C GLY A 12 5.96 -4.95 -24.65
N ALA A 13 4.72 -4.95 -24.19
CA ALA A 13 4.03 -6.13 -23.69
C ALA A 13 3.97 -7.23 -24.77
N VAL A 14 4.35 -8.46 -24.42
CA VAL A 14 4.10 -9.63 -25.26
C VAL A 14 2.74 -10.21 -24.85
N PRO A 15 1.70 -10.13 -25.71
CA PRO A 15 0.44 -10.79 -25.43
C PRO A 15 0.62 -12.30 -25.59
N VAL A 16 0.43 -13.07 -24.53
CA VAL A 16 0.26 -14.52 -24.63
C VAL A 16 -1.17 -14.78 -25.09
N ALA A 17 -1.34 -15.01 -26.39
CA ALA A 17 -2.65 -15.18 -27.02
C ALA A 17 -3.27 -16.54 -26.68
N GLY A 18 -4.40 -16.53 -25.97
CA GLY A 18 -5.43 -17.55 -26.12
C GLY A 18 -6.26 -17.24 -27.36
N GLU A 19 -6.50 -18.23 -28.20
CA GLU A 19 -7.21 -18.08 -29.48
C GLU A 19 -8.65 -17.56 -29.30
N ASP A 20 -9.04 -16.65 -30.22
CA ASP A 20 -10.36 -16.05 -30.48
C ASP A 20 -11.02 -15.19 -29.37
N LEU A 21 -10.52 -13.96 -29.20
CA LEU A 21 -11.29 -12.82 -28.65
C LEU A 21 -11.52 -11.77 -29.74
N PRO A 22 -12.74 -11.21 -29.91
CA PRO A 22 -13.01 -10.21 -30.93
C PRO A 22 -12.23 -8.91 -30.67
N ALA A 23 -11.53 -8.45 -31.70
CA ALA A 23 -10.79 -7.19 -31.72
C ALA A 23 -11.74 -5.98 -31.68
N THR A 24 -12.13 -5.57 -30.48
CA THR A 24 -12.52 -4.18 -30.21
C THR A 24 -11.79 -3.75 -28.94
N PRO A 25 -10.96 -2.70 -28.96
CA PRO A 25 -10.39 -2.18 -27.73
C PRO A 25 -11.51 -1.43 -26.99
N SER A 26 -12.33 -2.17 -26.22
CA SER A 26 -13.01 -1.59 -25.06
C SER A 26 -11.90 -0.91 -24.23
N ARG A 27 -12.02 0.41 -24.00
CA ARG A 27 -11.01 1.18 -23.26
C ARG A 27 -10.71 0.47 -21.94
N CYS A 28 -9.48 -0.02 -21.81
CA CYS A 28 -8.99 -0.62 -20.58
C CYS A 28 -9.00 0.47 -19.49
N GLY A 29 -9.74 0.24 -18.41
CA GLY A 29 -9.95 1.25 -17.39
C GLY A 29 -8.71 1.52 -16.51
N PHE A 30 -7.64 0.74 -16.65
CA PHE A 30 -6.40 0.89 -15.86
C PHE A 30 -5.73 2.26 -15.98
N GLU A 31 -5.93 2.99 -17.07
CA GLU A 31 -5.45 4.37 -17.19
C GLU A 31 -5.98 5.25 -16.04
N GLN A 32 -7.22 5.04 -15.61
CA GLN A 32 -7.83 5.79 -14.50
C GLN A 32 -7.16 5.49 -13.14
N LEU A 33 -6.49 4.35 -13.01
CA LEU A 33 -5.79 3.93 -11.80
C LEU A 33 -4.28 4.18 -11.86
N SER A 34 -3.73 4.59 -13.01
CA SER A 34 -2.28 4.53 -13.23
C SER A 34 -1.50 5.40 -12.24
N ALA A 35 -1.95 6.63 -11.97
CA ALA A 35 -1.28 7.52 -11.02
C ALA A 35 -1.28 6.96 -9.59
N LEU A 36 -2.41 6.40 -9.15
CA LEU A 36 -2.54 5.76 -7.84
C LEU A 36 -1.70 4.48 -7.75
N ALA A 37 -1.77 3.65 -8.79
CA ALA A 37 -1.02 2.41 -8.85
C ALA A 37 0.50 2.68 -8.88
N ASP A 38 0.95 3.78 -9.51
CA ASP A 38 2.34 4.23 -9.44
C ASP A 38 2.73 4.68 -8.03
N ALA A 39 1.88 5.45 -7.37
CA ALA A 39 2.11 5.85 -5.98
C ALA A 39 2.28 4.61 -5.07
N VAL A 40 1.37 3.63 -5.19
CA VAL A 40 1.46 2.36 -4.45
C VAL A 40 2.72 1.57 -4.84
N LEU A 41 3.14 1.59 -6.11
CA LEU A 41 4.32 0.88 -6.59
C LEU A 41 5.62 1.41 -5.97
N TYR A 42 5.71 2.73 -5.78
CA TYR A 42 6.90 3.39 -5.26
C TYR A 42 6.82 3.75 -3.77
N GLU A 43 5.70 3.44 -3.11
CA GLU A 43 5.56 3.53 -1.67
C GLU A 43 6.67 2.73 -0.97
N GLY A 44 7.52 3.41 -0.21
CA GLY A 44 8.67 2.78 0.45
C GLY A 44 9.82 2.33 -0.48
N TYR A 45 9.83 2.75 -1.76
CA TYR A 45 10.93 2.50 -2.70
C TYR A 45 12.19 3.29 -2.35
N LEU A 46 12.04 4.60 -2.15
CA LEU A 46 13.11 5.51 -1.79
C LEU A 46 12.57 6.60 -0.87
N LEU A 47 13.01 6.58 0.38
CA LEU A 47 12.46 7.42 1.44
C LEU A 47 13.23 8.74 1.54
N TYR A 48 12.52 9.84 1.83
CA TYR A 48 13.13 11.12 2.18
C TYR A 48 14.19 10.91 3.29
N PRO A 49 15.42 11.45 3.15
CA PRO A 49 15.89 12.47 2.20
C PRO A 49 16.45 11.97 0.85
N TYR A 50 15.97 10.84 0.32
CA TYR A 50 16.24 10.33 -1.05
C TYR A 50 17.72 10.08 -1.42
N ARG A 51 18.60 10.06 -0.43
CA ARG A 51 20.04 9.83 -0.58
C ARG A 51 20.43 8.44 -0.08
N ARG A 52 21.40 7.82 -0.76
CA ARG A 52 21.97 6.53 -0.37
C ARG A 52 22.49 6.52 1.07
N SER A 53 23.14 7.58 1.52
CA SER A 53 23.73 7.68 2.87
C SER A 53 22.69 7.69 4.00
N SER A 54 21.41 7.94 3.71
CA SER A 54 20.34 7.98 4.71
C SER A 54 20.11 6.61 5.35
N ALA A 55 20.05 6.57 6.68
CA ALA A 55 19.74 5.34 7.43
C ALA A 55 18.39 4.74 7.02
N LYS A 56 17.38 5.57 6.70
CA LYS A 56 16.06 5.11 6.23
C LYS A 56 16.16 4.31 4.93
N ASN A 57 17.11 4.66 4.06
CA ASN A 57 17.30 3.98 2.78
C ASN A 57 18.11 2.67 2.88
N ARG A 58 18.43 2.22 4.11
CA ARG A 58 18.94 0.87 4.39
C ARG A 58 17.81 -0.15 4.58
N VAL A 59 16.61 0.30 4.93
CA VAL A 59 15.43 -0.54 5.16
C VAL A 59 14.34 -0.09 4.20
N ARG A 60 14.47 -0.52 2.94
CA ARG A 60 13.55 -0.19 1.84
C ARG A 60 12.72 -1.41 1.48
N TRP A 61 11.66 -1.18 0.70
CA TRP A 61 10.80 -2.23 0.14
C TRP A 61 10.07 -3.01 1.23
N GLN A 62 9.13 -2.35 1.90
CA GLN A 62 8.46 -2.92 3.08
C GLN A 62 7.06 -3.47 2.78
N PHE A 63 6.49 -3.20 1.60
CA PHE A 63 5.11 -3.54 1.26
C PHE A 63 5.05 -4.47 0.05
N GLY A 64 4.15 -5.45 0.11
CA GLY A 64 3.83 -6.32 -1.03
C GLY A 64 5.02 -7.11 -1.57
N VAL A 65 5.96 -7.50 -0.70
CA VAL A 65 7.15 -8.24 -1.11
C VAL A 65 6.86 -9.74 -1.13
N LEU A 66 6.98 -10.34 -2.31
CA LEU A 66 6.79 -11.77 -2.55
C LEU A 66 8.14 -12.44 -2.79
N PHE A 67 8.77 -12.93 -1.73
CA PHE A 67 10.00 -13.72 -1.77
C PHE A 67 9.76 -15.15 -2.29
N PRO A 68 10.83 -15.84 -2.71
CA PRO A 68 10.77 -17.29 -2.90
C PRO A 68 10.33 -17.99 -1.61
N ARG A 69 9.43 -18.97 -1.75
CA ARG A 69 8.71 -19.60 -0.63
C ARG A 69 9.62 -20.15 0.45
N ASP A 70 10.61 -20.97 0.09
CA ASP A 70 11.41 -21.66 1.12
C ASP A 70 12.32 -20.70 1.91
N TRP A 71 12.61 -19.51 1.36
CA TRP A 71 13.34 -18.47 2.10
C TRP A 71 12.46 -17.82 3.15
N VAL A 72 11.25 -17.37 2.77
CA VAL A 72 10.37 -16.66 3.70
C VAL A 72 9.74 -17.59 4.74
N GLU A 73 9.53 -18.88 4.41
CA GLU A 73 9.01 -19.89 5.34
C GLU A 73 10.12 -20.58 6.18
N ALA A 74 11.38 -20.16 6.07
CA ALA A 74 12.52 -20.80 6.72
C ALA A 74 12.42 -20.86 8.25
N SER A 75 11.77 -19.86 8.86
CA SER A 75 11.56 -19.77 10.32
C SER A 75 10.16 -20.17 10.75
N GLY A 76 9.35 -20.73 9.84
CA GLY A 76 7.96 -21.09 10.07
C GLY A 76 7.03 -20.56 8.97
N PRO A 77 5.79 -21.05 8.90
CA PRO A 77 4.84 -20.63 7.86
C PRO A 77 4.52 -19.13 7.98
N VAL A 78 4.41 -18.45 6.85
CA VAL A 78 3.94 -17.07 6.81
C VAL A 78 2.44 -17.06 7.13
N VAL A 79 2.03 -16.30 8.14
CA VAL A 79 0.64 -16.13 8.53
C VAL A 79 0.15 -14.74 8.09
N PRO A 80 -1.00 -14.63 7.42
CA PRO A 80 -1.60 -13.34 7.12
C PRO A 80 -1.83 -12.53 8.40
N GLY A 81 -1.16 -11.39 8.51
CA GLY A 81 -1.35 -10.44 9.60
C GLY A 81 -2.24 -9.27 9.19
N VAL A 82 -2.59 -8.43 10.15
CA VAL A 82 -3.33 -7.17 9.92
C VAL A 82 -2.44 -6.13 9.22
N SER A 83 -1.13 -6.20 9.40
CA SER A 83 -0.18 -5.33 8.71
C SER A 83 0.07 -5.81 7.27
N GLY A 84 -0.08 -4.90 6.31
CA GLY A 84 0.32 -5.09 4.91
C GLY A 84 1.84 -5.15 4.68
N SER A 85 2.64 -4.87 5.71
CA SER A 85 4.11 -4.81 5.65
C SER A 85 4.82 -6.16 5.84
N ALA A 86 4.13 -7.28 5.60
CA ALA A 86 4.69 -8.60 5.84
C ALA A 86 5.38 -9.17 4.59
N ASP A 87 6.59 -9.67 4.77
CA ASP A 87 7.27 -10.49 3.77
C ASP A 87 6.48 -11.80 3.59
N SER A 88 6.04 -12.09 2.37
CA SER A 88 5.30 -13.30 2.02
C SER A 88 5.90 -13.94 0.78
N TRP A 89 5.37 -15.07 0.33
CA TRP A 89 5.65 -15.65 -0.99
C TRP A 89 4.44 -15.59 -1.93
N TYR A 90 3.28 -15.16 -1.40
CA TYR A 90 2.06 -15.00 -2.17
C TYR A 90 1.20 -13.84 -1.66
N GLN A 91 0.33 -13.36 -2.53
CA GLN A 91 -0.82 -12.51 -2.22
C GLN A 91 -2.08 -13.18 -2.71
N GLN A 92 -3.19 -12.94 -2.01
CA GLN A 92 -4.50 -13.41 -2.42
C GLN A 92 -5.55 -12.31 -2.24
N THR A 93 -6.29 -12.07 -3.31
CA THR A 93 -7.45 -11.18 -3.34
C THR A 93 -8.70 -11.99 -3.62
N GLU A 94 -9.70 -11.87 -2.77
CA GLU A 94 -11.06 -12.33 -3.04
C GLU A 94 -12.00 -11.13 -3.04
N CYS A 95 -12.78 -10.97 -4.11
CA CYS A 95 -13.80 -9.94 -4.20
C CYS A 95 -15.04 -10.46 -4.93
N LEU A 96 -16.17 -9.77 -4.76
CA LEU A 96 -17.42 -10.13 -5.41
C LEU A 96 -17.57 -9.37 -6.73
N LEU A 97 -18.19 -10.04 -7.70
CA LEU A 97 -18.53 -9.55 -9.02
C LEU A 97 -20.03 -9.62 -9.22
N ARG A 98 -20.65 -8.55 -9.71
CA ARG A 98 -22.01 -8.55 -10.26
C ARG A 98 -21.94 -8.61 -11.78
N VAL A 99 -22.51 -9.65 -12.37
CA VAL A 99 -22.56 -9.85 -13.82
C VAL A 99 -23.67 -8.98 -14.40
N ARG A 100 -23.30 -7.96 -15.17
CA ARG A 100 -24.26 -7.03 -15.78
C ARG A 100 -24.71 -7.45 -17.16
N ARG A 101 -23.83 -8.14 -17.91
CA ARG A 101 -24.09 -8.55 -19.29
C ARG A 101 -23.55 -9.95 -19.58
N PRO A 102 -24.18 -10.74 -20.46
CA PRO A 102 -23.59 -11.96 -20.99
C PRO A 102 -22.26 -11.69 -21.70
N GLY A 103 -21.35 -12.66 -21.68
CA GLY A 103 -20.04 -12.52 -22.34
C GLY A 103 -19.05 -11.60 -21.60
N ALA A 104 -19.29 -11.32 -20.33
CA ALA A 104 -18.44 -10.45 -19.54
C ALA A 104 -16.98 -10.91 -19.48
N VAL A 105 -16.06 -9.96 -19.42
CA VAL A 105 -14.62 -10.17 -19.39
C VAL A 105 -14.03 -9.53 -18.14
N VAL A 106 -13.12 -10.25 -17.48
CA VAL A 106 -12.30 -9.72 -16.40
C VAL A 106 -10.87 -9.59 -16.91
N ARG A 107 -10.32 -8.38 -16.81
CA ARG A 107 -8.90 -8.11 -17.04
C ARG A 107 -8.21 -7.99 -15.70
N VAL A 108 -7.06 -8.63 -15.57
CA VAL A 108 -6.24 -8.61 -14.36
C VAL A 108 -4.84 -8.17 -14.76
N LYS A 109 -4.34 -7.13 -14.13
CA LYS A 109 -2.98 -6.63 -14.30
C LYS A 109 -2.24 -6.70 -12.97
N VAL A 110 -1.15 -7.47 -12.92
CA VAL A 110 -0.24 -7.51 -11.78
C VAL A 110 0.92 -6.56 -12.06
N ARG A 111 1.19 -5.66 -11.12
CA ARG A 111 2.31 -4.71 -11.18
C ARG A 111 3.25 -4.95 -10.00
N TYR A 112 4.54 -4.84 -10.24
CA TYR A 112 5.58 -5.02 -9.22
C TYR A 112 6.90 -4.38 -9.69
N LEU A 113 7.83 -4.25 -8.76
CA LEU A 113 9.19 -3.81 -8.98
C LEU A 113 10.13 -5.03 -9.01
N GLN A 114 11.00 -5.09 -10.01
CA GLN A 114 12.13 -6.02 -10.08
C GLN A 114 13.40 -5.30 -9.61
N MET A 115 14.08 -5.84 -8.59
CA MET A 115 15.32 -5.25 -8.08
C MET A 115 16.42 -5.23 -9.16
N GLN A 116 17.15 -4.12 -9.22
CA GLN A 116 18.27 -3.91 -10.11
C GLN A 116 19.48 -3.41 -9.33
N HIS A 117 20.55 -4.20 -9.30
CA HIS A 117 21.79 -3.79 -8.67
C HIS A 117 22.61 -2.92 -9.64
N LYS A 118 22.75 -1.62 -9.35
CA LYS A 118 23.63 -0.68 -10.08
C LYS A 118 25.00 -0.69 -9.43
N GLN A 119 25.98 -1.29 -10.10
CA GLN A 119 27.39 -1.32 -9.71
C GLN A 119 28.19 -0.32 -10.54
N VAL A 120 28.83 0.65 -9.88
CA VAL A 120 29.84 1.52 -10.51
C VAL A 120 31.17 0.79 -10.52
N GLU A 121 31.84 0.78 -11.67
CA GLU A 121 33.16 0.19 -11.83
C GLU A 121 34.14 1.24 -12.40
N GLU A 122 35.27 1.44 -11.73
CA GLU A 122 36.36 2.32 -12.16
C GLU A 122 37.26 1.59 -13.16
N ALA A 123 37.69 2.30 -14.21
CA ALA A 123 38.64 1.77 -15.18
C ALA A 123 40.04 1.67 -14.55
N ALA A 124 40.66 0.49 -14.63
CA ALA A 124 42.02 0.26 -14.15
C ALA A 124 43.06 0.48 -15.27
N PRO A 125 44.32 0.82 -14.93
CA PRO A 125 45.38 1.07 -15.92
C PRO A 125 45.70 -0.13 -16.83
N ASP A 126 45.36 -1.35 -16.40
CA ASP A 126 45.53 -2.60 -17.14
C ASP A 126 44.37 -2.89 -18.12
N GLY A 127 43.40 -1.98 -18.24
CA GLY A 127 42.19 -2.17 -19.05
C GLY A 127 41.07 -2.94 -18.33
N GLY A 128 41.30 -3.36 -17.08
CA GLY A 128 40.30 -3.98 -16.22
C GLY A 128 39.29 -2.96 -15.67
N HIS A 129 38.29 -3.48 -14.94
CA HIS A 129 37.29 -2.67 -14.25
C HIS A 129 37.18 -3.14 -12.80
N ARG A 130 37.20 -2.19 -11.85
CA ARG A 130 37.15 -2.46 -10.42
C ARG A 130 35.87 -1.90 -9.81
N ALA A 131 35.09 -2.74 -9.15
CA ALA A 131 33.90 -2.31 -8.41
C ALA A 131 34.27 -1.26 -7.35
N VAL A 132 33.55 -0.13 -7.36
CA VAL A 132 33.73 0.97 -6.41
C VAL A 132 32.39 1.39 -5.82
N ALA A 133 32.42 1.95 -4.59
CA ALA A 133 31.21 2.45 -3.96
C ALA A 133 30.70 3.74 -4.65
N SER A 134 31.61 4.56 -5.16
CA SER A 134 31.31 5.78 -5.90
C SER A 134 32.47 6.13 -6.83
N LEU A 135 32.16 6.89 -7.88
CA LEU A 135 33.13 7.47 -8.79
C LEU A 135 32.70 8.90 -9.13
N ARG A 136 33.65 9.83 -9.22
CA ARG A 136 33.40 11.20 -9.69
C ARG A 136 34.12 11.41 -11.00
N THR A 137 33.46 12.03 -11.97
CA THR A 137 34.08 12.47 -13.22
C THR A 137 34.80 13.80 -13.03
N ASP A 138 35.65 14.19 -14.00
CA ASP A 138 36.35 15.47 -13.96
C ASP A 138 35.37 16.66 -14.04
N SER A 139 34.21 16.45 -14.67
CA SER A 139 33.09 17.39 -14.67
C SER A 139 32.36 17.55 -13.32
N GLY A 140 32.74 16.77 -12.30
CA GLY A 140 32.16 16.81 -10.96
C GLY A 140 30.89 15.98 -10.76
N ALA A 141 30.41 15.28 -11.80
CA ALA A 141 29.27 14.37 -11.68
C ALA A 141 29.64 13.16 -10.82
N ALA A 142 28.77 12.80 -9.87
CA ALA A 142 28.95 11.67 -8.99
C ALA A 142 28.09 10.49 -9.46
N TYR A 143 28.70 9.31 -9.50
CA TYR A 143 28.03 8.03 -9.76
C TYR A 143 28.14 7.17 -8.51
N LEU A 144 27.02 6.64 -8.05
CA LEU A 144 26.93 5.85 -6.82
C LEU A 144 26.51 4.41 -7.13
N THR A 145 27.17 3.44 -6.50
CA THR A 145 26.67 2.06 -6.46
C THR A 145 25.45 2.01 -5.55
N PHE A 146 24.33 1.47 -6.04
CA PHE A 146 23.05 1.47 -5.33
C PHE A 146 22.09 0.41 -5.88
N ASP A 147 21.12 -0.02 -5.09
CA ASP A 147 20.05 -0.88 -5.59
C ASP A 147 18.85 -0.04 -6.04
N GLU A 148 18.60 -0.09 -7.34
CA GLU A 148 17.47 0.50 -8.06
C GLU A 148 16.36 -0.55 -8.22
N ALA A 149 15.23 -0.17 -8.82
CA ALA A 149 14.24 -1.13 -9.27
C ALA A 149 13.60 -0.71 -10.60
N VAL A 150 13.11 -1.71 -11.34
CA VAL A 150 12.45 -1.52 -12.63
C VAL A 150 10.99 -1.95 -12.52
N PRO A 151 10.01 -1.11 -12.95
CA PRO A 151 8.62 -1.50 -12.95
C PRO A 151 8.34 -2.60 -13.98
N ARG A 152 7.46 -3.53 -13.60
CA ARG A 152 7.06 -4.69 -14.39
C ARG A 152 5.57 -4.87 -14.28
N GLU A 153 4.98 -5.30 -15.39
CA GLU A 153 3.55 -5.54 -15.50
C GLU A 153 3.30 -6.85 -16.25
N ALA A 154 2.29 -7.59 -15.82
CA ALA A 154 1.75 -8.73 -16.54
C ALA A 154 0.22 -8.61 -16.57
N GLU A 155 -0.38 -8.76 -17.75
CA GLU A 155 -1.82 -8.61 -17.95
C GLU A 155 -2.42 -9.87 -18.56
N VAL A 156 -3.60 -10.25 -18.06
CA VAL A 156 -4.43 -11.33 -18.60
C VAL A 156 -5.87 -10.88 -18.71
N ALA A 157 -6.53 -11.22 -19.81
CA ALA A 157 -7.96 -10.99 -20.01
C ALA A 157 -8.66 -12.33 -20.23
N VAL A 158 -9.68 -12.63 -19.42
CA VAL A 158 -10.40 -13.92 -19.49
C VAL A 158 -11.89 -13.65 -19.47
N ARG A 159 -12.65 -14.39 -20.29
CA ARG A 159 -14.11 -14.35 -20.20
C ARG A 159 -14.54 -15.00 -18.89
N LEU A 160 -15.51 -14.39 -18.22
CA LEU A 160 -16.04 -14.92 -16.97
C LEU A 160 -16.60 -16.34 -17.14
N ALA A 161 -17.17 -16.64 -18.31
CA ALA A 161 -17.68 -17.98 -18.64
C ALA A 161 -16.59 -19.06 -18.62
N ASP A 162 -15.37 -18.73 -19.04
CA ASP A 162 -14.24 -19.68 -19.06
C ASP A 162 -13.72 -19.90 -17.63
N LEU A 163 -13.63 -18.84 -16.82
CA LEU A 163 -13.23 -18.92 -15.40
C LEU A 163 -14.21 -19.73 -14.53
N LEU A 164 -15.47 -19.84 -14.95
CA LEU A 164 -16.47 -20.66 -14.27
C LEU A 164 -16.36 -22.15 -14.63
N GLN A 165 -15.63 -22.50 -15.70
CA GLN A 165 -15.41 -23.88 -16.11
C GLN A 165 -14.11 -24.47 -15.50
N GLY A 166 -13.17 -23.63 -15.09
CA GLY A 166 -11.93 -24.06 -14.47
C GLY A 166 -11.04 -22.90 -14.03
N GLU A 167 -9.98 -23.24 -13.31
CA GLU A 167 -8.96 -22.27 -12.94
C GLU A 167 -8.15 -21.83 -14.16
N HIS A 168 -7.68 -20.58 -14.15
CA HIS A 168 -6.82 -20.03 -15.19
C HIS A 168 -5.53 -19.52 -14.56
N THR A 169 -4.39 -20.10 -14.95
CA THR A 169 -3.07 -19.72 -14.43
C THR A 169 -2.20 -19.17 -15.54
N VAL A 170 -1.61 -18.00 -15.31
CA VAL A 170 -0.65 -17.36 -16.22
C VAL A 170 0.69 -17.12 -15.55
N PRO A 171 1.81 -17.24 -16.28
CA PRO A 171 3.11 -16.85 -15.75
C PRO A 171 3.15 -15.34 -15.52
N VAL A 172 3.71 -14.94 -14.39
CA VAL A 172 4.06 -13.57 -14.04
C VAL A 172 5.54 -13.58 -13.70
N GLY A 173 6.31 -12.61 -14.14
CA GLY A 173 7.75 -12.66 -13.88
C GLY A 173 8.54 -11.78 -14.82
N SER A 174 9.84 -11.76 -14.60
CA SER A 174 10.78 -10.92 -15.35
C SER A 174 12.07 -11.69 -15.58
N GLU A 175 12.62 -11.52 -16.77
CA GLU A 175 13.89 -12.13 -17.13
C GLU A 175 15.05 -11.49 -16.38
N ALA A 176 16.14 -12.26 -16.24
CA ALA A 176 17.42 -11.72 -15.82
C ALA A 176 17.99 -10.78 -16.90
N GLY A 177 18.86 -9.86 -16.52
CA GLY A 177 19.46 -8.93 -17.48
C GLY A 177 20.73 -8.26 -16.99
N THR A 178 21.55 -7.80 -17.92
CA THR A 178 22.73 -6.99 -17.64
C THR A 178 22.85 -5.86 -18.65
N ASP A 179 22.85 -4.63 -18.17
CA ASP A 179 23.10 -3.43 -18.99
C ASP A 179 24.41 -2.79 -18.56
N ILE A 180 25.22 -2.38 -19.54
CA ILE A 180 26.52 -1.74 -19.30
C ILE A 180 26.52 -0.38 -19.98
N GLU A 181 26.70 0.67 -19.18
CA GLU A 181 26.76 2.06 -19.62
C GLU A 181 28.18 2.60 -19.37
N PRO A 182 28.96 2.93 -20.40
CA PRO A 182 30.27 3.56 -20.21
C PRO A 182 30.12 4.97 -19.64
N LEU A 183 30.99 5.33 -18.70
CA LEU A 183 31.03 6.68 -18.15
C LEU A 183 31.79 7.65 -19.07
N PRO A 184 31.51 8.97 -18.98
CA PRO A 184 32.29 10.00 -19.67
C PRO A 184 33.78 9.85 -19.42
N GLU A 185 34.62 10.34 -20.35
CA GLU A 185 36.09 10.29 -20.24
C GLU A 185 36.69 8.88 -20.08
N ARG A 186 35.86 7.83 -20.20
CA ARG A 186 36.22 6.42 -20.00
C ARG A 186 36.84 6.14 -18.63
N VAL A 187 36.49 6.94 -17.61
CA VAL A 187 36.96 6.75 -16.22
C VAL A 187 36.38 5.48 -15.58
N GLY A 188 35.34 4.90 -16.19
CA GLY A 188 34.68 3.70 -15.70
C GLY A 188 33.43 3.35 -16.48
N ARG A 189 32.55 2.57 -15.84
CA ARG A 189 31.24 2.17 -16.36
C ARG A 189 30.25 1.92 -15.23
N VAL A 190 28.97 1.95 -15.55
CA VAL A 190 27.88 1.50 -14.69
C VAL A 190 27.36 0.17 -15.23
N VAL A 191 27.32 -0.84 -14.37
CA VAL A 191 26.78 -2.16 -14.69
C VAL A 191 25.52 -2.38 -13.88
N ARG A 192 24.38 -2.53 -14.55
CA ARG A 192 23.08 -2.84 -13.92
C ARG A 192 22.77 -4.31 -14.12
N ARG A 193 22.59 -5.05 -13.03
CA ARG A 193 22.26 -6.48 -13.06
C ARG A 193 20.90 -6.73 -12.44
N ARG A 194 20.11 -7.59 -13.07
CA ARG A 194 18.81 -8.06 -12.59
C ARG A 194 18.81 -9.58 -12.60
N GLU A 195 18.25 -10.18 -11.56
CA GLU A 195 18.01 -11.62 -11.50
C GLU A 195 16.61 -11.94 -12.03
N GLU A 196 16.43 -13.18 -12.48
CA GLU A 196 15.12 -13.66 -12.94
C GLU A 196 14.15 -13.72 -11.76
N VAL A 197 12.93 -13.22 -11.96
CA VAL A 197 11.83 -13.37 -11.01
C VAL A 197 10.78 -14.26 -11.65
N ARG A 198 10.46 -15.39 -11.01
CA ARG A 198 9.44 -16.33 -11.51
C ARG A 198 8.22 -16.32 -10.58
N ALA A 199 7.04 -16.16 -11.14
CA ALA A 199 5.78 -16.16 -10.42
C ALA A 199 4.65 -16.69 -11.31
N HIS A 200 3.51 -16.95 -10.69
CA HIS A 200 2.28 -17.26 -11.41
C HIS A 200 1.12 -16.51 -10.76
N THR A 201 0.15 -16.13 -11.58
CA THR A 201 -1.14 -15.62 -11.12
C THR A 201 -2.24 -16.57 -11.52
N THR A 202 -2.98 -17.06 -10.53
CA THR A 202 -4.11 -17.98 -10.69
C THR A 202 -5.42 -17.25 -10.41
N LEU A 203 -6.35 -17.37 -11.35
CA LEU A 203 -7.71 -16.85 -11.29
C LEU A 203 -8.68 -18.02 -11.09
N VAL A 204 -9.54 -17.92 -10.08
CA VAL A 204 -10.62 -18.87 -9.84
C VAL A 204 -11.90 -18.09 -9.62
N VAL A 205 -12.99 -18.50 -10.26
CA VAL A 205 -14.30 -17.90 -10.06
C VAL A 205 -15.29 -18.95 -9.58
N GLU A 206 -16.02 -18.63 -8.53
CA GLU A 206 -17.18 -19.42 -8.09
C GLU A 206 -18.47 -18.59 -8.22
N ARG A 207 -19.57 -19.26 -8.57
CA ARG A 207 -20.89 -18.63 -8.58
C ARG A 207 -21.53 -18.75 -7.21
N LEU A 208 -21.96 -17.63 -6.65
CA LEU A 208 -22.62 -17.58 -5.34
C LEU A 208 -24.15 -17.47 -5.48
N HIS A 209 -24.62 -16.64 -6.41
CA HIS A 209 -26.02 -16.40 -6.72
C HIS A 209 -26.18 -16.02 -8.21
N ASP A 210 -27.40 -16.04 -8.75
CA ASP A 210 -27.79 -15.68 -10.14
C ASP A 210 -26.77 -14.80 -10.90
N ASP A 211 -26.62 -13.53 -10.48
CA ASP A 211 -25.72 -12.53 -11.05
C ASP A 211 -24.45 -12.29 -10.22
N VAL A 212 -24.22 -13.02 -9.13
CA VAL A 212 -23.10 -12.78 -8.20
C VAL A 212 -22.09 -13.91 -8.25
N CYS A 213 -20.84 -13.55 -8.53
CA CYS A 213 -19.70 -14.45 -8.45
C CYS A 213 -18.70 -13.94 -7.42
N ARG A 214 -17.87 -14.84 -6.87
CA ARG A 214 -16.63 -14.46 -6.18
C ARG A 214 -15.47 -14.81 -7.09
N ILE A 215 -14.58 -13.84 -7.31
CA ILE A 215 -13.30 -14.07 -7.97
C ILE A 215 -12.20 -14.10 -6.92
N ARG A 216 -11.31 -15.08 -7.06
CA ARG A 216 -10.06 -15.17 -6.33
C ARG A 216 -8.90 -14.97 -7.30
N VAL A 217 -8.05 -14.01 -7.00
CA VAL A 217 -6.79 -13.75 -7.69
C VAL A 217 -5.66 -14.07 -6.73
N ARG A 218 -4.79 -15.01 -7.09
CA ARG A 218 -3.63 -15.37 -6.27
C ARG A 218 -2.36 -15.23 -7.08
N THR A 219 -1.45 -14.36 -6.64
CA THR A 219 -0.12 -14.21 -7.22
C THR A 219 0.89 -14.84 -6.27
N ALA A 220 1.74 -15.75 -6.76
CA ALA A 220 2.71 -16.46 -5.95
C ALA A 220 4.08 -16.49 -6.64
N ASN A 221 5.14 -16.20 -5.88
CA ASN A 221 6.51 -16.41 -6.32
C ASN A 221 6.79 -17.92 -6.38
N THR A 222 7.34 -18.35 -7.51
CA THR A 222 7.67 -19.75 -7.85
C THR A 222 9.15 -19.91 -8.21
N GLY A 223 9.95 -18.88 -7.97
CA GLY A 223 11.39 -18.89 -8.17
C GLY A 223 12.08 -19.89 -7.25
N PRO A 224 13.28 -20.36 -7.64
CA PRO A 224 14.08 -21.20 -6.78
C PRO A 224 14.41 -20.44 -5.50
N ALA A 225 14.37 -21.13 -4.36
CA ALA A 225 14.73 -20.51 -3.10
C ALA A 225 16.24 -20.25 -3.04
N PRO A 226 16.68 -19.04 -2.63
CA PRO A 226 18.06 -18.82 -2.23
C PRO A 226 18.38 -19.58 -0.94
N ASP A 227 19.65 -19.54 -0.50
CA ASP A 227 20.03 -20.05 0.83
C ASP A 227 19.10 -19.40 1.90
N PRO A 228 18.40 -20.18 2.74
CA PRO A 228 17.52 -19.64 3.77
C PRO A 228 18.20 -18.69 4.78
N ARG A 229 19.54 -18.74 4.88
CA ARG A 229 20.34 -17.83 5.71
C ARG A 229 20.78 -16.55 4.98
N LEU A 230 20.44 -16.43 3.70
CA LEU A 230 20.79 -15.28 2.88
C LEU A 230 20.12 -14.02 3.46
N PRO A 231 20.87 -12.91 3.61
CA PRO A 231 20.30 -11.64 4.05
C PRO A 231 19.12 -11.19 3.19
N ARG A 232 18.16 -10.49 3.81
CA ARG A 232 16.92 -10.05 3.14
C ARG A 232 17.20 -9.21 1.88
N ASP A 233 18.15 -8.30 1.94
CA ASP A 233 18.59 -7.44 0.83
C ASP A 233 19.12 -8.21 -0.37
N GLU A 234 19.76 -9.35 -0.14
CA GLU A 234 20.15 -10.25 -1.23
C GLU A 234 18.95 -11.06 -1.75
N ALA A 235 18.05 -11.51 -0.87
CA ALA A 235 16.89 -12.33 -1.25
C ALA A 235 15.88 -11.55 -2.11
N LEU A 236 15.88 -10.22 -1.97
CA LEU A 236 15.06 -9.29 -2.74
C LEU A 236 15.33 -9.34 -4.25
N ARG A 237 16.49 -9.85 -4.67
CA ARG A 237 16.85 -10.00 -6.10
C ARG A 237 15.93 -10.97 -6.84
N GLY A 238 15.42 -11.98 -6.15
CA GLY A 238 14.47 -12.97 -6.67
C GLY A 238 13.01 -12.71 -6.27
N ALA A 239 12.71 -11.56 -5.68
CA ALA A 239 11.37 -11.22 -5.17
C ALA A 239 10.59 -10.31 -6.13
N LEU A 240 9.25 -10.35 -6.02
CA LEU A 240 8.39 -9.30 -6.55
C LEU A 240 8.24 -8.25 -5.46
N ILE A 241 8.55 -6.99 -5.74
CA ILE A 241 8.51 -5.90 -4.74
C ILE A 241 7.29 -5.00 -5.00
N ALA A 242 6.62 -4.52 -3.96
CA ALA A 242 5.44 -3.64 -4.07
C ALA A 242 4.34 -4.24 -4.97
N THR A 243 4.17 -5.56 -4.88
CA THR A 243 3.21 -6.30 -5.71
C THR A 243 1.78 -5.86 -5.38
N HIS A 244 1.05 -5.46 -6.42
CA HIS A 244 -0.36 -5.12 -6.34
C HIS A 244 -1.07 -5.52 -7.63
N THR A 245 -2.39 -5.69 -7.53
CA THR A 245 -3.21 -6.22 -8.63
C THR A 245 -4.34 -5.25 -8.97
N LEU A 246 -4.49 -4.91 -10.24
CA LEU A 246 -5.58 -4.11 -10.77
C LEU A 246 -6.55 -5.03 -11.50
N LEU A 247 -7.84 -4.83 -11.31
CA LEU A 247 -8.88 -5.55 -12.03
C LEU A 247 -9.81 -4.55 -12.74
N ASP A 248 -10.14 -4.87 -13.99
CA ASP A 248 -11.06 -4.11 -14.84
C ASP A 248 -12.11 -5.06 -15.41
N GLY A 249 -13.37 -4.66 -15.26
CA GLY A 249 -14.54 -5.46 -15.62
C GLY A 249 -15.25 -4.89 -16.84
N ASP A 250 -15.28 -5.64 -17.95
CA ASP A 250 -16.19 -5.35 -19.07
C ASP A 250 -17.47 -6.19 -18.91
N GLY A 251 -18.55 -5.55 -18.49
CA GLY A 251 -19.82 -6.23 -18.23
C GLY A 251 -19.92 -6.92 -16.87
N VAL A 252 -18.98 -6.65 -15.96
CA VAL A 252 -19.09 -6.92 -14.52
C VAL A 252 -18.82 -5.66 -13.71
N ASP A 253 -19.43 -5.57 -12.53
CA ASP A 253 -19.02 -4.60 -11.50
C ASP A 253 -18.48 -5.34 -10.28
N PHE A 254 -17.36 -4.89 -9.74
CA PHE A 254 -16.84 -5.28 -8.46
C PHE A 254 -17.69 -4.67 -7.34
N VAL A 255 -17.80 -5.38 -6.22
CA VAL A 255 -18.49 -4.92 -5.01
C VAL A 255 -17.45 -4.46 -3.99
N SER A 256 -17.71 -3.32 -3.34
CA SER A 256 -16.96 -2.85 -2.20
C SER A 256 -16.94 -3.91 -1.10
N LEU A 257 -15.75 -4.18 -0.53
CA LEU A 257 -15.65 -4.97 0.70
C LEU A 257 -15.71 -4.09 1.95
N ILE A 258 -15.62 -2.77 1.80
CA ILE A 258 -15.62 -1.77 2.88
C ILE A 258 -17.07 -1.39 3.24
N ASP A 259 -17.86 -0.99 2.24
CA ASP A 259 -19.29 -0.67 2.37
C ASP A 259 -20.10 -1.48 1.33
N PRO A 260 -20.19 -2.83 1.50
CA PRO A 260 -20.95 -3.68 0.57
C PRO A 260 -22.45 -3.39 0.65
N PRO A 261 -23.20 -3.53 -0.46
CA PRO A 261 -24.66 -3.51 -0.44
C PRO A 261 -25.21 -4.54 0.55
N ALA A 262 -26.27 -4.18 1.29
CA ALA A 262 -26.82 -5.02 2.37
C ALA A 262 -27.08 -6.50 1.99
N PRO A 263 -27.59 -6.84 0.79
CA PRO A 263 -27.77 -8.24 0.39
C PRO A 263 -26.47 -9.04 0.22
N LEU A 264 -25.33 -8.35 0.06
CA LEU A 264 -24.03 -8.96 -0.22
C LEU A 264 -23.09 -8.93 0.99
N LEU A 265 -23.52 -8.37 2.12
CA LEU A 265 -22.71 -8.21 3.33
C LEU A 265 -22.08 -9.52 3.80
N GLU A 266 -22.85 -10.61 3.86
CA GLU A 266 -22.35 -11.91 4.31
C GLU A 266 -21.38 -12.54 3.30
N HIS A 267 -21.61 -12.35 2.00
CA HIS A 267 -20.69 -12.81 0.96
C HIS A 267 -19.37 -12.02 0.99
N ALA A 268 -19.43 -10.71 1.26
CA ALA A 268 -18.27 -9.84 1.38
C ALA A 268 -17.44 -10.22 2.62
N ARG A 269 -18.08 -10.42 3.79
CA ARG A 269 -17.44 -10.91 5.02
C ARG A 269 -16.75 -12.26 4.86
N ALA A 270 -17.27 -13.12 3.98
CA ALA A 270 -16.69 -14.42 3.72
C ALA A 270 -15.48 -14.38 2.76
N CYS A 271 -15.16 -13.24 2.14
CA CYS A 271 -13.99 -13.10 1.29
C CYS A 271 -12.70 -13.14 2.13
N ARG A 272 -11.70 -13.88 1.65
CA ARG A 272 -10.40 -14.07 2.31
C ARG A 272 -9.29 -13.42 1.52
N ASN A 273 -8.86 -12.26 1.99
CA ASN A 273 -7.72 -11.54 1.47
C ASN A 273 -6.47 -11.83 2.32
N ALA A 274 -5.32 -12.00 1.67
CA ALA A 274 -4.03 -12.25 2.32
C ALA A 274 -2.97 -11.31 1.75
N PHE A 275 -2.37 -10.50 2.63
CA PHE A 275 -1.30 -9.54 2.32
C PHE A 275 -1.68 -8.45 1.31
N THR A 276 -2.98 -8.20 1.17
CA THR A 276 -3.53 -7.19 0.26
C THR A 276 -4.93 -6.75 0.69
N PHE A 277 -5.30 -5.56 0.27
CA PHE A 277 -6.54 -4.87 0.61
C PHE A 277 -7.23 -4.42 -0.69
N PRO A 278 -8.27 -5.15 -1.15
CA PRO A 278 -9.03 -4.75 -2.34
C PRO A 278 -9.96 -3.59 -2.05
N VAL A 279 -9.89 -2.57 -2.90
CA VAL A 279 -10.71 -1.36 -2.85
C VAL A 279 -11.24 -1.01 -4.23
N LEU A 280 -12.44 -0.45 -4.30
CA LEU A 280 -12.98 0.07 -5.55
C LEU A 280 -12.10 1.19 -6.09
N GLY A 281 -11.90 1.18 -7.40
CA GLY A 281 -11.08 2.14 -8.12
C GLY A 281 -11.89 3.15 -8.92
N GLY A 282 -11.20 4.09 -9.56
CA GLY A 282 -11.80 5.12 -10.39
C GLY A 282 -12.43 6.26 -9.57
N GLN A 283 -13.06 7.22 -10.27
CA GLN A 283 -13.70 8.35 -9.61
C GLN A 283 -14.91 7.87 -8.78
N ALA A 284 -15.01 8.37 -7.55
CA ALA A 284 -16.19 8.13 -6.72
C ALA A 284 -17.45 8.67 -7.41
N PRO A 285 -18.61 7.98 -7.27
CA PRO A 285 -19.88 8.50 -7.77
C PRO A 285 -20.20 9.87 -7.18
N ALA A 286 -20.88 10.72 -7.96
CA ALA A 286 -21.27 12.05 -7.48
C ALA A 286 -22.13 11.96 -6.21
N ALA A 287 -21.84 12.81 -5.23
CA ALA A 287 -22.58 12.85 -3.97
C ALA A 287 -24.10 13.01 -4.21
N GLY A 288 -24.90 12.14 -3.60
CA GLY A 288 -26.36 12.10 -3.77
C GLY A 288 -26.87 11.16 -4.87
N THR A 289 -25.97 10.47 -5.57
CA THR A 289 -26.33 9.24 -6.28
C THR A 289 -26.23 8.06 -5.30
N ASP A 290 -27.21 7.15 -5.32
CA ASP A 290 -27.12 5.88 -4.60
C ASP A 290 -26.01 5.05 -5.25
N ALA A 291 -24.77 5.29 -4.83
CA ALA A 291 -23.65 4.43 -5.15
C ALA A 291 -23.95 3.08 -4.48
N ASP A 292 -24.39 2.10 -5.28
CA ASP A 292 -24.76 0.76 -4.83
C ASP A 292 -23.51 -0.07 -4.47
N GLY A 293 -22.53 0.54 -3.79
CA GLY A 293 -21.27 -0.07 -3.34
C GLY A 293 -20.54 -0.85 -4.43
N THR A 294 -20.60 -0.39 -5.70
CA THR A 294 -20.11 -1.14 -6.86
C THR A 294 -19.34 -0.26 -7.84
N GLY A 295 -18.40 -0.86 -8.58
CA GLY A 295 -17.61 -0.17 -9.61
C GLY A 295 -16.94 -1.14 -10.58
N HIS A 296 -16.59 -0.68 -11.77
CA HIS A 296 -15.95 -1.52 -12.82
C HIS A 296 -14.43 -1.68 -12.64
N LEU A 297 -13.84 -0.96 -11.69
CA LEU A 297 -12.41 -1.00 -11.38
C LEU A 297 -12.18 -1.40 -9.92
N LEU A 298 -11.14 -2.19 -9.70
CA LEU A 298 -10.70 -2.58 -8.36
C LEU A 298 -9.17 -2.55 -8.30
N LEU A 299 -8.63 -2.01 -7.21
CA LEU A 299 -7.21 -2.06 -6.87
C LEU A 299 -7.05 -2.93 -5.62
N SER A 300 -6.23 -3.97 -5.70
CA SER A 300 -5.78 -4.74 -4.55
C SER A 300 -4.36 -4.32 -4.20
N ALA A 301 -4.23 -3.46 -3.20
CA ALA A 301 -2.96 -2.86 -2.77
C ALA A 301 -2.35 -3.62 -1.59
N PRO A 302 -1.02 -3.61 -1.40
CA PRO A 302 -0.36 -4.14 -0.19
C PRO A 302 -0.44 -3.18 1.01
N ILE A 303 -1.10 -2.03 0.85
CA ILE A 303 -1.35 -1.04 1.88
C ILE A 303 -2.86 -0.79 1.98
N ILE A 304 -3.32 -0.38 3.15
CA ILE A 304 -4.74 -0.12 3.40
C ILE A 304 -5.10 1.21 2.73
N LEU A 305 -6.18 1.19 1.94
CA LEU A 305 -6.72 2.37 1.26
C LEU A 305 -8.24 2.41 1.48
N PRO A 306 -8.88 3.58 1.40
CA PRO A 306 -10.33 3.67 1.27
C PRO A 306 -10.77 3.27 -0.15
N ASP A 307 -12.07 3.06 -0.35
CA ASP A 307 -12.66 2.97 -1.68
C ASP A 307 -12.54 4.30 -2.44
N HIS A 308 -12.39 4.18 -3.77
CA HIS A 308 -12.14 5.28 -4.69
C HIS A 308 -10.98 6.19 -4.24
N PRO A 309 -9.84 5.63 -3.82
CA PRO A 309 -8.73 6.43 -3.33
C PRO A 309 -8.21 7.33 -4.46
N GLN A 310 -7.93 8.59 -4.13
CA GLN A 310 -7.45 9.59 -5.08
C GLN A 310 -6.08 10.07 -4.66
N VAL A 311 -5.18 10.23 -5.62
CA VAL A 311 -3.98 11.05 -5.42
C VAL A 311 -4.44 12.50 -5.26
N ALA A 312 -3.90 13.22 -4.27
CA ALA A 312 -4.29 14.60 -4.01
C ALA A 312 -4.11 15.47 -5.27
N PRO A 313 -5.15 16.19 -5.74
CA PRO A 313 -5.06 16.99 -6.97
C PRO A 313 -4.12 18.20 -6.84
N GLU A 314 -3.77 18.57 -5.61
CA GLU A 314 -2.76 19.58 -5.30
C GLU A 314 -1.33 19.03 -5.39
N SER A 315 -1.15 17.70 -5.37
CA SER A 315 0.15 17.06 -5.48
C SER A 315 0.85 17.51 -6.77
N PRO A 316 2.07 18.07 -6.69
CA PRO A 316 2.78 18.54 -7.87
C PRO A 316 3.33 17.36 -8.71
N GLY A 317 3.19 16.13 -8.21
CA GLY A 317 3.60 14.87 -8.83
C GLY A 317 4.11 13.87 -7.78
N ASP A 318 4.46 12.66 -8.21
CA ASP A 318 4.93 11.57 -7.34
C ASP A 318 6.16 11.97 -6.49
N LEU A 319 5.99 12.00 -5.17
CA LEU A 319 7.03 12.15 -4.14
C LEU A 319 7.32 10.83 -3.40
N HIS A 320 6.76 9.71 -3.87
CA HIS A 320 6.78 8.39 -3.23
C HIS A 320 6.05 8.31 -1.88
N ASP A 321 5.13 9.26 -1.64
CA ASP A 321 4.23 9.37 -0.47
C ASP A 321 3.00 10.22 -0.85
N ALA A 322 2.19 9.73 -1.81
CA ALA A 322 1.24 10.57 -2.56
C ALA A 322 -0.12 10.84 -1.86
N ALA A 323 -0.29 10.42 -0.61
CA ALA A 323 -1.59 10.47 0.06
C ALA A 323 -1.76 11.69 0.98
N GLU A 324 -0.75 12.13 1.75
CA GLU A 324 -1.01 13.08 2.85
C GLU A 324 0.12 14.08 3.22
N ILE A 325 1.37 13.93 2.74
CA ILE A 325 2.54 14.61 3.36
C ILE A 325 3.33 15.51 2.35
N ASP A 326 2.76 15.83 1.18
CA ASP A 326 3.48 16.51 0.09
C ASP A 326 4.08 17.87 0.44
N GLU A 327 3.36 18.72 1.20
CA GLU A 327 3.84 20.06 1.55
C GLU A 327 5.09 20.00 2.44
N ILE A 328 5.03 19.21 3.52
CA ILE A 328 6.15 19.10 4.46
C ILE A 328 7.34 18.38 3.83
N LEU A 329 7.13 17.39 2.96
CA LEU A 329 8.22 16.78 2.20
C LEU A 329 8.85 17.76 1.23
N THR A 330 8.05 18.58 0.56
CA THR A 330 8.53 19.66 -0.32
C THR A 330 9.38 20.67 0.47
N LEU A 331 8.86 21.19 1.58
CA LEU A 331 9.57 22.11 2.47
C LEU A 331 10.89 21.52 2.98
N ARG A 332 10.87 20.27 3.44
CA ARG A 332 12.07 19.57 3.93
C ARG A 332 13.07 19.26 2.83
N THR A 333 12.63 19.08 1.59
CA THR A 333 13.50 18.90 0.42
C THR A 333 14.18 20.20 0.03
N MET A 334 13.47 21.33 0.12
CA MET A 334 14.06 22.66 -0.12
C MET A 334 15.19 22.97 0.87
N LEU A 335 15.10 22.47 2.10
CA LEU A 335 16.11 22.67 3.16
C LEU A 335 17.34 21.75 3.07
N LEU A 336 17.38 20.80 2.12
CA LEU A 336 18.57 20.00 1.89
C LEU A 336 19.72 20.88 1.40
N THR A 337 20.92 20.64 1.90
CA THR A 337 22.13 21.34 1.43
C THR A 337 22.46 20.97 -0.03
N ASP A 338 23.27 21.79 -0.70
CA ASP A 338 23.68 21.51 -2.08
C ASP A 338 24.42 20.17 -2.24
N GLU A 339 25.21 19.75 -1.23
CA GLU A 339 25.84 18.42 -1.23
C GLU A 339 24.80 17.31 -1.14
N GLU A 340 23.81 17.45 -0.26
CA GLU A 340 22.74 16.47 -0.09
C GLU A 340 21.86 16.36 -1.34
N LYS A 341 21.54 17.50 -1.96
CA LYS A 341 20.80 17.52 -3.22
C LYS A 341 21.59 16.84 -4.35
N ARG A 342 22.90 17.05 -4.42
CA ARG A 342 23.78 16.37 -5.39
C ARG A 342 23.85 14.86 -5.13
N GLU A 343 23.97 14.43 -3.88
CA GLU A 343 23.98 13.00 -3.54
C GLU A 343 22.64 12.34 -3.89
N ALA A 344 21.51 12.97 -3.58
CA ALA A 344 20.19 12.46 -3.92
C ALA A 344 20.02 12.30 -5.43
N ARG A 345 20.38 13.32 -6.23
CA ARG A 345 20.38 13.23 -7.70
C ARG A 345 21.27 12.10 -8.24
N ALA A 346 22.41 11.86 -7.62
CA ALA A 346 23.33 10.77 -7.99
C ALA A 346 22.86 9.37 -7.54
N THR A 347 21.94 9.31 -6.56
CA THR A 347 21.45 8.05 -5.98
C THR A 347 20.51 7.34 -6.95
N ASP A 348 19.49 8.04 -7.46
CA ASP A 348 18.45 7.46 -8.30
C ASP A 348 17.84 8.51 -9.26
N PRO A 349 17.53 8.17 -10.53
CA PRO A 349 16.88 9.09 -11.46
C PRO A 349 15.53 9.66 -10.99
N ARG A 350 14.73 8.88 -10.23
CA ARG A 350 13.46 9.35 -9.65
C ARG A 350 13.70 10.37 -8.54
N ALA A 351 14.73 10.16 -7.71
CA ALA A 351 15.15 11.17 -6.73
C ALA A 351 15.54 12.48 -7.43
N ALA A 352 16.29 12.39 -8.53
CA ALA A 352 16.63 13.57 -9.32
C ALA A 352 15.38 14.31 -9.83
N ALA A 353 14.42 13.58 -10.38
CA ALA A 353 13.15 14.17 -10.85
C ALA A 353 12.34 14.83 -9.73
N ILE A 354 12.31 14.24 -8.53
CA ILE A 354 11.69 14.83 -7.33
C ILE A 354 12.36 16.15 -6.98
N LEU A 355 13.69 16.16 -6.87
CA LEU A 355 14.46 17.35 -6.50
C LEU A 355 14.33 18.45 -7.54
N ASP A 356 14.40 18.12 -8.83
CA ASP A 356 14.27 19.08 -9.92
C ASP A 356 12.86 19.71 -9.95
N ARG A 357 11.82 18.92 -9.69
CA ARG A 357 10.45 19.42 -9.54
C ARG A 357 10.32 20.39 -8.37
N VAL A 358 10.90 20.06 -7.22
CA VAL A 358 10.88 20.94 -6.03
C VAL A 358 11.67 22.23 -6.27
N ASP A 359 12.87 22.14 -6.84
CA ASP A 359 13.74 23.30 -7.07
C ASP A 359 13.18 24.26 -8.14
N THR A 360 12.36 23.77 -9.08
CA THR A 360 11.73 24.57 -10.14
C THR A 360 10.27 24.93 -9.86
N MET A 361 9.76 24.60 -8.68
CA MET A 361 8.34 24.74 -8.34
C MET A 361 7.92 26.23 -8.36
N PRO A 362 6.90 26.61 -9.17
CA PRO A 362 6.37 27.97 -9.15
C PRO A 362 5.70 28.29 -7.80
N PRO A 363 5.79 29.54 -7.29
CA PRO A 363 5.15 29.94 -6.05
C PRO A 363 3.64 29.68 -6.02
N GLU A 364 2.95 29.75 -7.16
CA GLU A 364 1.52 29.50 -7.28
C GLU A 364 1.17 28.02 -7.07
N VAL A 365 2.04 27.12 -7.52
CA VAL A 365 1.90 25.67 -7.29
C VAL A 365 2.19 25.36 -5.83
N PHE A 366 3.24 25.96 -5.27
CA PHE A 366 3.57 25.82 -3.85
C PHE A 366 2.43 26.34 -2.95
N ALA A 367 1.83 27.47 -3.30
CA ALA A 367 0.71 28.04 -2.55
C ALA A 367 -0.53 27.14 -2.53
N ARG A 368 -0.73 26.30 -3.56
CA ARG A 368 -1.81 25.30 -3.60
C ARG A 368 -1.58 24.11 -2.65
N LEU A 369 -0.34 23.88 -2.21
CA LEU A 369 -0.02 22.83 -1.23
C LEU A 369 -0.44 23.24 0.18
N HIS A 370 -0.52 24.55 0.47
CA HIS A 370 -1.01 25.04 1.75
C HIS A 370 -2.46 24.62 1.97
N GLY A 371 -2.69 23.74 2.96
CA GLY A 371 -3.99 23.36 3.53
C GLY A 371 -5.22 23.58 2.65
N ALA A 372 -5.61 22.56 1.88
CA ALA A 372 -6.90 22.54 1.18
C ALA A 372 -8.03 22.11 2.14
N VAL A 373 -9.07 22.94 2.29
CA VAL A 373 -10.28 22.56 3.05
C VAL A 373 -11.09 21.56 2.23
N ARG A 374 -10.93 20.26 2.51
CA ARG A 374 -11.57 19.16 1.76
C ARG A 374 -13.04 18.92 2.11
N SER A 375 -13.51 19.42 3.26
CA SER A 375 -14.91 19.36 3.65
C SER A 375 -15.32 20.53 4.55
N LEU A 376 -16.32 21.30 4.14
CA LEU A 376 -16.98 22.29 5.00
C LEU A 376 -18.17 21.60 5.67
N LYS A 377 -18.05 21.29 6.96
CA LYS A 377 -19.20 20.87 7.78
C LYS A 377 -19.95 22.14 8.23
N PRO A 378 -21.29 22.19 8.16
CA PRO A 378 -22.03 23.30 8.75
C PRO A 378 -21.66 23.40 10.23
N ALA A 379 -21.14 24.55 10.65
CA ALA A 379 -20.93 24.81 12.06
C ALA A 379 -22.29 24.73 12.76
N GLY A 380 -22.38 23.91 13.83
CA GLY A 380 -23.50 23.99 14.76
C GLY A 380 -23.61 25.40 15.36
N PRO A 381 -24.73 25.74 16.02
CA PRO A 381 -24.88 27.04 16.67
C PRO A 381 -23.67 27.29 17.57
N ALA A 382 -23.02 28.44 17.38
CA ALA A 382 -21.83 28.81 18.11
C ALA A 382 -22.16 28.88 19.61
N ALA A 383 -21.73 27.87 20.37
CA ALA A 383 -21.44 28.07 21.78
C ALA A 383 -20.34 29.15 21.88
N ASP A 384 -20.30 29.91 22.97
CA ASP A 384 -19.24 30.90 23.23
C ASP A 384 -17.86 30.26 23.08
N ARG A 385 -17.27 30.36 21.88
CA ARG A 385 -15.98 29.76 21.55
C ARG A 385 -14.90 30.62 22.20
N PRO A 386 -14.01 30.05 23.01
CA PRO A 386 -12.79 30.74 23.40
C PRO A 386 -12.01 31.14 22.14
N THR A 387 -11.33 32.28 22.20
CA THR A 387 -10.35 32.68 21.19
C THR A 387 -9.38 31.52 21.00
N TRP A 388 -9.13 31.13 19.74
CA TRP A 388 -8.36 29.95 19.30
C TRP A 388 -6.98 29.74 19.96
N TRP A 389 -6.49 30.73 20.71
CA TRP A 389 -5.42 30.58 21.67
C TRP A 389 -5.55 31.64 22.79
N GLN A 390 -5.45 31.22 24.05
CA GLN A 390 -5.33 32.09 25.23
C GLN A 390 -4.30 31.49 26.19
N GLU A 391 -3.39 32.33 26.68
CA GLU A 391 -2.36 31.92 27.63
C GLU A 391 -2.99 31.41 28.94
N GLY A 392 -2.80 30.12 29.25
CA GLY A 392 -3.35 29.47 30.44
C GLY A 392 -4.75 28.86 30.29
N ALA A 393 -5.36 28.85 29.10
CA ALA A 393 -6.65 28.20 28.85
C ALA A 393 -6.62 26.68 29.10
N ASP A 394 -5.45 26.04 28.98
CA ASP A 394 -5.25 24.62 29.21
C ASP A 394 -5.10 24.24 30.69
N SER A 395 -5.18 25.21 31.62
CA SER A 395 -4.94 24.98 33.06
C SER A 395 -5.95 24.04 33.75
N GLY A 396 -7.07 23.73 33.09
CA GLY A 396 -8.07 22.75 33.54
C GLY A 396 -8.18 21.48 32.70
N LEU A 397 -7.40 21.35 31.62
CA LEU A 397 -7.38 20.17 30.76
C LEU A 397 -6.17 19.32 31.12
N SER A 398 -6.40 18.05 31.47
CA SER A 398 -5.34 17.12 31.78
C SER A 398 -5.66 15.78 31.12
N PRO A 399 -5.01 15.48 29.99
CA PRO A 399 -5.35 14.28 29.22
C PRO A 399 -5.25 12.97 30.00
N THR A 400 -4.44 12.95 31.05
CA THR A 400 -4.26 11.78 31.92
C THR A 400 -5.29 11.63 33.02
N THR A 401 -6.08 12.68 33.32
CA THR A 401 -7.09 12.67 34.40
C THR A 401 -8.49 13.00 33.91
N ASP A 402 -8.60 13.57 32.71
CA ASP A 402 -9.88 13.88 32.08
C ASP A 402 -10.65 12.58 31.79
N THR A 403 -11.98 12.69 31.88
CA THR A 403 -12.88 11.57 31.63
C THR A 403 -14.02 11.99 30.72
N VAL A 404 -14.54 11.04 29.95
CA VAL A 404 -15.67 11.25 29.03
C VAL A 404 -16.70 10.16 29.23
N LEU A 405 -17.98 10.49 28.98
CA LEU A 405 -19.05 9.50 29.01
C LEU A 405 -19.10 8.73 27.69
N VAL A 406 -18.99 7.41 27.79
CA VAL A 406 -19.16 6.45 26.70
C VAL A 406 -20.29 5.51 27.13
N ASP A 407 -21.39 5.48 26.39
CA ASP A 407 -22.62 4.73 26.76
C ASP A 407 -23.06 4.96 28.21
N GLY A 408 -22.87 6.17 28.74
CA GLY A 408 -23.22 6.56 30.11
C GLY A 408 -22.21 6.13 31.18
N VAL A 409 -21.11 5.46 30.82
CA VAL A 409 -20.01 5.10 31.71
C VAL A 409 -18.90 6.14 31.61
N SER A 410 -18.36 6.58 32.75
CA SER A 410 -17.18 7.46 32.78
C SER A 410 -15.93 6.65 32.42
N VAL A 411 -15.31 7.03 31.31
CA VAL A 411 -14.11 6.41 30.73
C VAL A 411 -12.97 7.44 30.77
N GLY A 412 -11.80 7.03 31.24
CA GLY A 412 -10.59 7.86 31.31
C GLY A 412 -9.33 7.00 31.21
N ALA A 413 -8.16 7.59 31.47
CA ALA A 413 -6.90 6.84 31.45
C ALA A 413 -6.96 5.58 32.34
N GLY A 414 -6.52 4.44 31.80
CA GLY A 414 -6.57 3.13 32.43
C GLY A 414 -7.85 2.32 32.18
N SER A 415 -8.94 2.95 31.73
CA SER A 415 -10.18 2.25 31.37
C SER A 415 -9.99 1.29 30.20
N ARG A 416 -10.68 0.15 30.20
CA ARG A 416 -10.70 -0.79 29.07
C ARG A 416 -11.95 -0.56 28.23
N VAL A 417 -11.77 -0.61 26.92
CA VAL A 417 -12.82 -0.39 25.93
C VAL A 417 -12.74 -1.44 24.83
N ARG A 418 -13.86 -1.71 24.18
CA ARG A 418 -13.93 -2.44 22.91
C ARG A 418 -14.14 -1.44 21.79
N LEU A 419 -13.36 -1.57 20.73
CA LEU A 419 -13.41 -0.65 19.60
C LEU A 419 -14.61 -0.97 18.70
N ARG A 420 -15.39 0.06 18.39
CA ARG A 420 -16.52 0.06 17.44
C ARG A 420 -16.41 1.25 16.48
N PRO A 421 -15.35 1.33 15.65
CA PRO A 421 -15.21 2.41 14.68
C PRO A 421 -16.43 2.49 13.76
N ARG A 422 -16.78 3.70 13.31
CA ARG A 422 -17.91 3.89 12.39
C ARG A 422 -17.60 3.23 11.05
N GLY A 423 -18.62 2.61 10.43
CA GLY A 423 -18.48 2.09 9.06
C GLY A 423 -18.39 3.17 7.98
N ARG A 424 -18.75 4.43 8.30
CA ARG A 424 -18.69 5.58 7.37
C ARG A 424 -17.94 6.76 7.99
N GLY A 425 -16.99 7.29 7.23
CA GLY A 425 -16.19 8.46 7.63
C GLY A 425 -15.12 8.19 8.69
N ALA A 426 -14.78 6.91 8.91
CA ALA A 426 -13.62 6.47 9.68
C ALA A 426 -12.44 6.15 8.74
N ASP A 427 -11.23 6.03 9.28
CA ASP A 427 -10.05 5.62 8.50
C ASP A 427 -10.24 4.17 8.01
N ALA A 428 -9.77 3.85 6.80
CA ALA A 428 -9.80 2.49 6.29
C ALA A 428 -9.04 1.50 7.22
N GLN A 429 -8.06 1.96 8.01
CA GLN A 429 -7.38 1.13 8.99
C GLN A 429 -8.27 0.71 10.17
N ASP A 430 -9.28 1.52 10.50
CA ASP A 430 -10.14 1.28 11.65
C ASP A 430 -10.98 0.00 11.49
N MET A 431 -11.27 -0.43 10.26
CA MET A 431 -12.01 -1.67 10.01
C MET A 431 -11.36 -2.91 10.66
N PHE A 432 -10.02 -2.93 10.76
CA PHE A 432 -9.27 -4.04 11.36
C PHE A 432 -9.26 -4.01 12.89
N LEU A 433 -9.73 -2.91 13.47
CA LEU A 433 -9.77 -2.70 14.91
C LEU A 433 -11.14 -3.07 15.50
N VAL A 434 -12.15 -3.29 14.67
CA VAL A 434 -13.51 -3.65 15.08
C VAL A 434 -13.50 -4.85 16.03
N GLY A 435 -14.07 -4.66 17.22
CA GLY A 435 -14.22 -5.71 18.23
C GLY A 435 -12.98 -5.99 19.07
N ARG A 436 -11.81 -5.43 18.72
CA ARG A 436 -10.59 -5.55 19.53
C ARG A 436 -10.73 -4.76 20.82
N THR A 437 -9.99 -5.19 21.83
CA THR A 437 -9.96 -4.54 23.15
C THR A 437 -8.73 -3.66 23.28
N ALA A 438 -8.90 -2.53 23.94
CA ALA A 438 -7.85 -1.53 24.11
C ALA A 438 -7.93 -0.90 25.49
N GLN A 439 -6.80 -0.37 25.95
CA GLN A 439 -6.70 0.45 27.14
C GLN A 439 -6.59 1.92 26.76
N VAL A 440 -7.40 2.76 27.39
CA VAL A 440 -7.35 4.21 27.24
C VAL A 440 -6.09 4.76 27.91
N ALA A 441 -5.25 5.45 27.17
CA ALA A 441 -4.06 6.13 27.66
C ALA A 441 -4.36 7.58 28.07
N ALA A 442 -5.22 8.26 27.31
CA ALA A 442 -5.56 9.67 27.56
C ALA A 442 -6.90 10.07 26.93
N VAL A 443 -7.51 11.14 27.45
CA VAL A 443 -8.65 11.84 26.84
C VAL A 443 -8.16 13.19 26.31
N LEU A 444 -8.34 13.45 25.03
CA LEU A 444 -7.81 14.62 24.32
C LEU A 444 -8.97 15.44 23.76
N HIS A 445 -8.75 16.75 23.67
CA HIS A 445 -9.67 17.68 23.06
C HIS A 445 -9.06 18.26 21.78
N ASP A 446 -9.82 18.25 20.69
CA ASP A 446 -9.43 18.96 19.47
C ASP A 446 -9.71 20.47 19.59
N VAL A 447 -9.25 21.24 18.59
CA VAL A 447 -9.42 22.70 18.53
C VAL A 447 -10.90 23.15 18.39
N ASP A 448 -11.79 22.24 18.01
CA ASP A 448 -13.22 22.46 17.90
C ASP A 448 -13.99 21.99 19.15
N GLY A 449 -13.28 21.47 20.16
CA GLY A 449 -13.82 20.97 21.43
C GLY A 449 -14.32 19.53 21.38
N SER A 450 -14.13 18.80 20.28
CA SER A 450 -14.46 17.38 20.21
C SER A 450 -13.50 16.57 21.08
N MET A 451 -14.03 15.56 21.77
CA MET A 451 -13.23 14.64 22.57
C MET A 451 -12.78 13.43 21.75
N HIS A 452 -11.54 13.03 21.96
CA HIS A 452 -10.91 11.86 21.39
C HIS A 452 -10.22 11.06 22.50
N LEU A 453 -10.45 9.75 22.56
CA LEU A 453 -9.73 8.87 23.47
C LEU A 453 -8.53 8.28 22.74
N ALA A 454 -7.33 8.51 23.28
CA ALA A 454 -6.11 7.84 22.87
C ALA A 454 -6.06 6.45 23.49
N VAL A 455 -5.91 5.40 22.68
CA VAL A 455 -5.96 4.00 23.12
C VAL A 455 -4.77 3.19 22.60
N THR A 456 -4.40 2.17 23.37
CA THR A 456 -3.40 1.15 23.01
C THR A 456 -4.07 -0.22 23.00
N LEU A 457 -3.82 -1.02 21.96
CA LEU A 457 -4.44 -2.35 21.81
C LEU A 457 -3.85 -3.36 22.79
N ASP A 458 -4.69 -4.20 23.40
CA ASP A 458 -4.24 -5.18 24.40
C ASP A 458 -3.37 -6.30 23.79
N ASP A 459 -3.55 -6.59 22.51
CA ASP A 459 -2.93 -7.69 21.77
C ASP A 459 -1.86 -7.22 20.77
N ASP A 460 -1.45 -5.95 20.82
CA ASP A 460 -0.35 -5.42 20.02
C ASP A 460 1.01 -5.69 20.69
N PRO A 461 1.90 -6.51 20.09
CA PRO A 461 3.22 -6.81 20.66
C PRO A 461 4.13 -5.57 20.77
N ALA A 462 3.82 -4.48 20.08
CA ALA A 462 4.55 -3.21 20.15
C ALA A 462 3.91 -2.18 21.10
N ALA A 463 2.83 -2.53 21.81
CA ALA A 463 2.07 -1.62 22.68
C ALA A 463 2.93 -0.84 23.69
N GLU A 464 3.86 -1.50 24.38
CA GLU A 464 4.75 -0.86 25.36
C GLU A 464 5.69 0.15 24.70
N LEU A 465 6.23 -0.22 23.53
CA LEU A 465 7.12 0.63 22.75
C LEU A 465 6.37 1.86 22.21
N HIS A 466 5.16 1.65 21.69
CA HIS A 466 4.26 2.70 21.23
C HIS A 466 3.89 3.69 22.34
N THR A 467 3.59 3.18 23.54
CA THR A 467 3.31 4.02 24.72
C THR A 467 4.52 4.87 25.10
N TRP A 468 5.73 4.31 25.09
CA TRP A 468 6.96 5.00 25.53
C TRP A 468 7.28 6.27 24.71
N TYR A 469 6.99 6.30 23.41
CA TYR A 469 7.13 7.51 22.57
C TYR A 469 5.81 8.15 22.16
N GLY A 470 4.70 7.79 22.80
CA GLY A 470 3.41 8.48 22.68
C GLY A 470 2.65 8.24 21.37
N ARG A 471 2.72 7.04 20.79
CA ARG A 471 1.94 6.64 19.61
C ARG A 471 0.68 5.88 20.05
N PHE A 472 -0.50 6.42 19.74
CA PHE A 472 -1.79 5.86 20.13
C PHE A 472 -2.76 5.82 18.93
N HIS A 473 -3.81 5.01 19.04
CA HIS A 473 -4.99 5.10 18.17
C HIS A 473 -6.00 6.07 18.78
N TYR A 474 -6.77 6.79 17.97
CA TYR A 474 -7.67 7.84 18.46
C TYR A 474 -9.11 7.56 18.02
N PHE A 475 -10.04 7.49 18.98
CA PHE A 475 -11.44 7.21 18.72
C PHE A 475 -12.34 8.24 19.39
N ARG A 476 -13.51 8.52 18.78
CA ARG A 476 -14.55 9.31 19.45
C ARG A 476 -15.25 8.47 20.52
N PRO A 477 -15.90 9.11 21.51
CA PRO A 477 -16.66 8.40 22.53
C PRO A 477 -17.70 7.42 21.96
N ASP A 478 -18.38 7.78 20.87
CA ASP A 478 -19.41 6.91 20.27
C ASP A 478 -18.85 5.75 19.43
N GLU A 479 -17.53 5.69 19.27
CA GLU A 479 -16.81 4.62 18.57
C GLU A 479 -16.24 3.57 19.54
N LEU A 480 -16.60 3.67 20.81
CA LEU A 480 -16.10 2.82 21.88
C LEU A 480 -17.26 2.21 22.66
N GLU A 481 -17.06 0.99 23.12
CA GLU A 481 -17.91 0.35 24.11
C GLU A 481 -17.10 0.15 25.40
N PRO A 482 -17.57 0.61 26.58
CA PRO A 482 -16.86 0.41 27.83
C PRO A 482 -16.87 -1.07 28.21
N LEU A 483 -15.73 -1.61 28.65
CA LEU A 483 -15.66 -2.96 29.21
C LEU A 483 -15.75 -2.87 30.73
N THR A 484 -16.75 -3.54 31.30
CA THR A 484 -16.83 -3.68 32.77
C THR A 484 -15.90 -4.80 33.23
N SER A 485 -15.45 -4.75 34.49
CA SER A 485 -14.53 -5.75 35.04
C SER A 485 -15.05 -7.21 34.98
N ALA A 486 -16.34 -7.42 34.69
CA ALA A 486 -16.94 -8.73 34.47
C ALA A 486 -16.64 -9.33 33.08
N ASP A 487 -16.34 -8.49 32.07
CA ASP A 487 -16.05 -8.93 30.69
C ASP A 487 -14.59 -9.34 30.47
N ALA A 488 -13.71 -9.03 31.42
CA ALA A 488 -12.26 -9.27 31.32
C ALA A 488 -11.84 -10.74 31.59
N ALA A 489 -12.77 -11.61 32.00
CA ALA A 489 -12.48 -12.96 32.51
C ALA A 489 -12.75 -14.11 31.52
N ALA A 490 -12.92 -13.84 30.22
CA ALA A 490 -13.03 -14.90 29.21
C ALA A 490 -11.85 -14.83 28.23
N PRO A 491 -10.72 -15.52 28.51
CA PRO A 491 -9.84 -15.94 27.43
C PRO A 491 -10.60 -16.94 26.56
N GLY A 492 -10.70 -16.64 25.26
CA GLY A 492 -11.34 -17.50 24.27
C GLY A 492 -10.69 -18.89 24.28
N ALA A 493 -11.42 -19.88 24.78
CA ALA A 493 -11.07 -21.27 24.58
C ALA A 493 -11.16 -21.58 23.07
N PRO A 494 -10.20 -22.32 22.49
CA PRO A 494 -10.31 -22.77 21.12
C PRO A 494 -11.56 -23.65 20.99
N ARG A 495 -12.48 -23.28 20.08
CA ARG A 495 -13.57 -24.14 19.65
C ARG A 495 -12.99 -25.34 18.91
N THR A 496 -12.70 -26.41 19.64
CA THR A 496 -12.50 -27.74 19.06
C THR A 496 -13.87 -28.34 18.78
N ASP A 497 -14.44 -28.04 17.61
CA ASP A 497 -15.48 -28.89 17.04
C ASP A 497 -14.77 -30.04 16.31
N SER A 498 -14.59 -31.15 17.02
CA SER A 498 -14.31 -32.46 16.44
C SER A 498 -15.44 -33.39 16.86
N PRO A 499 -16.16 -34.03 15.91
CA PRO A 499 -17.23 -34.95 16.25
C PRO A 499 -16.64 -36.26 16.78
N THR A 500 -16.96 -36.60 18.04
CA THR A 500 -16.72 -37.94 18.59
C THR A 500 -17.54 -38.97 17.81
N PRO A 501 -16.94 -40.10 17.38
CA PRO A 501 -17.69 -41.18 16.77
C PRO A 501 -18.42 -41.98 17.85
N ASP A 502 -19.70 -42.21 17.59
CA ASP A 502 -20.56 -43.13 18.33
C ASP A 502 -19.95 -44.55 18.29
N SER A 503 -19.63 -45.10 19.46
CA SER A 503 -19.14 -46.49 19.60
C SER A 503 -20.08 -47.26 20.52
N GLY A 504 -21.26 -47.56 19.99
CA GLY A 504 -22.08 -48.67 20.48
C GLY A 504 -21.62 -49.98 19.85
N GLY A 505 -21.11 -50.91 20.65
CA GLY A 505 -20.97 -52.31 20.20
C GLY A 505 -19.95 -53.19 20.91
N ARG A 506 -20.15 -53.47 22.21
CA ARG A 506 -20.52 -54.79 22.77
C ARG A 506 -20.26 -54.88 24.26
#